data_AF-J2SKN5-F1
#
_entry.id   AF-J2SKN5-F1
#
_cell.length_a   1.000
_cell.length_b   1.000
_cell.length_c   1.000
_cell.angle_alpha   90.00
_cell.angle_beta   90.00
_cell.angle_gamma   90.00
#
_symmetry.space_group_name_H-M   'P 1'
#
loop_
_entity.id
_entity.type
_entity.pdbx_description
1 polymer ?
#
loop_
_entity_poly.entity_id
_entity_poly.type
_entity_poly.pdbx_seq_one_letter_code
_entity_poly.pdbx_strand_id
1 'polypeptide(L)'
;MRVLSESLGMSRSTLARRAKDGRFTSVEGDRLYSLATVLDAAYELFEGDVSTARDWMISPARGLGRKAPLYMLRTRVETQAVLDLIGRLENGVLA
;
A
#
# COMPACT_ATOMS: atom_id res chain seq x y z
N MET A 1 3.01 9.40 9.82
CA MET A 1 2.75 8.38 10.88
C MET A 1 1.31 7.87 10.94
N ARG A 2 0.25 8.70 10.87
CA ARG A 2 -1.14 8.22 10.97
C ARG A 2 -1.51 7.19 9.90
N VAL A 3 -1.31 7.56 8.64
CA VAL A 3 -1.58 6.73 7.44
C VAL A 3 -0.86 5.37 7.52
N LEU A 4 0.41 5.38 7.91
CA LEU A 4 1.21 4.16 8.07
C LEU A 4 0.73 3.26 9.23
N SER A 5 0.34 3.86 10.37
CA SER A 5 -0.17 3.08 11.49
C SER A 5 -1.53 2.44 11.17
N GLU A 6 -2.39 3.14 10.41
CA GLU A 6 -3.69 2.65 9.96
C GLU A 6 -3.54 1.48 8.96
N SER A 7 -2.66 1.61 7.97
CA SER A 7 -2.42 0.54 6.98
C SER A 7 -1.84 -0.73 7.60
N LEU A 8 -0.95 -0.58 8.59
CA LEU A 8 -0.36 -1.70 9.31
C LEU A 8 -1.27 -2.25 10.42
N GLY A 9 -2.41 -1.61 10.70
CA GLY A 9 -3.38 -2.05 11.70
C GLY A 9 -2.85 -2.03 13.12
N MET A 10 -2.04 -1.02 13.47
CA MET A 10 -1.45 -0.86 14.80
C MET A 10 -1.56 0.60 15.29
N SER A 11 -1.43 0.83 16.59
CA SER A 11 -1.39 2.20 17.12
C SER A 11 -0.10 2.91 16.70
N ARG A 12 -0.13 4.24 16.62
CA ARG A 12 1.07 5.07 16.36
C ARG A 12 2.19 4.81 17.37
N SER A 13 1.84 4.59 18.64
CA SER A 13 2.81 4.29 19.71
C SER A 13 3.45 2.91 19.52
N THR A 14 2.66 1.90 19.12
CA THR A 14 3.16 0.55 18.81
C THR A 14 4.09 0.59 17.61
N LEU A 15 3.70 1.32 16.56
CA LEU A 15 4.52 1.49 15.37
C LEU A 15 5.86 2.17 15.71
N ALA A 16 5.83 3.28 16.45
CA ALA A 16 7.03 4.00 16.83
C ALA A 16 7.98 3.11 17.66
N ARG A 17 7.44 2.33 18.61
CA ARG A 17 8.22 1.37 19.40
C ARG A 17 8.82 0.27 18.51
N ARG A 18 8.03 -0.39 17.67
CA ARG A 18 8.50 -1.48 16.80
C ARG A 18 9.55 -1.01 15.79
N ALA A 19 9.37 0.17 15.22
CA ALA A 19 10.34 0.78 14.31
C ALA A 19 11.67 1.08 15.02
N LYS A 20 11.62 1.55 16.28
CA LYS A 20 12.83 1.76 17.10
C LYS A 20 13.53 0.44 17.46
N ASP A 21 12.75 -0.57 17.83
CA ASP A 21 13.27 -1.84 18.32
C ASP A 21 13.66 -2.81 17.18
N GLY A 22 13.30 -2.50 15.93
CA GLY A 22 13.53 -3.35 14.76
C GLY A 22 12.78 -4.68 14.79
N ARG A 23 11.73 -4.79 15.61
CA ARG A 23 11.01 -6.06 15.87
C ARG A 23 9.53 -5.94 15.54
N PHE A 24 9.14 -6.63 14.48
CA PHE A 24 7.75 -6.80 14.05
C PHE A 24 7.32 -8.25 14.24
N THR A 25 6.04 -8.48 14.50
CA THR A 25 5.48 -9.84 14.40
C THR A 25 5.44 -10.27 12.93
N SER A 26 5.33 -11.57 12.66
CA SER A 26 5.19 -12.06 11.27
C SER A 26 4.05 -11.37 10.52
N VAL A 27 2.88 -11.21 11.17
CA VAL A 27 1.72 -10.52 10.58
C VAL A 27 2.02 -9.06 10.22
N GLU A 28 2.84 -8.38 11.02
CA GLU A 28 3.20 -6.99 10.74
C GLU A 28 4.31 -6.88 9.71
N GLY A 29 5.24 -7.84 9.70
CA GLY A 29 6.22 -8.00 8.65
C GLY A 29 5.54 -8.19 7.30
N ASP A 30 4.53 -9.06 7.23
CA ASP A 30 3.76 -9.31 6.00
C ASP A 30 3.03 -8.04 5.51
N ARG A 31 2.48 -7.24 6.44
CA ARG A 31 1.81 -5.97 6.11
C ARG A 31 2.81 -4.91 5.66
N LEU A 32 3.98 -4.84 6.30
CA LEU A 32 5.07 -3.94 5.89
C LEU A 32 5.59 -4.32 4.51
N TYR A 33 5.76 -5.61 4.25
CA TYR A 33 6.16 -6.12 2.95
C TYR A 33 5.11 -5.76 1.88
N SER A 34 3.84 -6.04 2.14
CA SER A 34 2.73 -5.67 1.23
C SER A 34 2.70 -4.17 0.93
N LEU A 35 2.94 -3.33 1.95
CA LEU A 35 3.04 -1.88 1.78
C LEU A 35 4.24 -1.48 0.92
N ALA A 36 5.41 -2.03 1.19
CA ALA A 36 6.61 -1.73 0.42
C ALA A 36 6.44 -2.14 -1.06
N THR A 37 5.95 -3.36 -1.31
CA THR A 37 5.73 -3.88 -2.66
C THR A 37 4.75 -3.02 -3.46
N VAL A 38 3.61 -2.65 -2.88
CA VAL A 38 2.62 -1.83 -3.61
C VAL A 38 3.10 -0.39 -3.79
N LEU A 39 3.82 0.17 -2.81
CA LEU A 39 4.37 1.52 -2.93
C LEU A 39 5.42 1.59 -4.05
N ASP A 40 6.27 0.57 -4.15
CA ASP A 40 7.29 0.46 -5.20
C ASP A 40 6.64 0.31 -6.58
N ALA A 41 5.67 -0.59 -6.73
CA ALA A 41 4.91 -0.75 -7.97
C ALA A 41 4.15 0.53 -8.37
N ALA A 42 3.57 1.25 -7.41
CA ALA A 42 2.93 2.54 -7.69
C ALA A 42 3.96 3.61 -8.10
N TYR A 43 5.14 3.62 -7.48
CA TYR A 43 6.22 4.52 -7.85
C TYR A 43 6.70 4.26 -9.29
N GLU A 44 6.83 3.00 -9.69
CA GLU A 44 7.14 2.60 -11.08
C GLU A 44 6.03 2.99 -12.06
N LEU A 45 4.76 2.72 -11.73
CA LEU A 45 3.60 3.10 -12.55
C LEU A 45 3.57 4.59 -12.91
N PHE A 46 4.01 5.45 -11.99
CA PHE A 46 4.03 6.90 -12.18
C PHE A 46 5.44 7.43 -12.51
N GLU A 47 6.31 6.58 -13.08
CA GLU A 47 7.63 6.96 -13.61
C GLU A 47 8.52 7.69 -12.58
N GLY A 48 8.36 7.33 -11.31
CA GLY A 48 9.09 7.91 -10.20
C GLY A 48 8.51 9.20 -9.62
N ASP A 49 7.31 9.63 -10.05
CA ASP A 49 6.61 10.74 -9.39
C ASP A 49 6.03 10.31 -8.04
N VAL A 50 6.79 10.60 -6.99
CA VAL A 50 6.43 10.33 -5.59
C VAL A 50 5.10 10.98 -5.20
N SER A 51 4.81 12.18 -5.69
CA SER A 51 3.58 12.90 -5.32
C SER A 51 2.38 12.19 -5.91
N THR A 52 2.45 11.86 -7.21
CA THR A 52 1.36 11.17 -7.90
C THR A 52 1.15 9.75 -7.36
N ALA A 53 2.24 9.00 -7.12
CA ALA A 53 2.15 7.68 -6.49
C ALA A 53 1.51 7.73 -5.10
N ARG A 54 1.94 8.70 -4.27
CA ARG A 54 1.35 8.90 -2.94
C ARG A 54 -0.14 9.23 -3.03
N ASP A 55 -0.52 10.12 -3.93
CA ASP A 55 -1.90 10.57 -4.06
C ASP A 55 -2.80 9.45 -4.61
N TRP A 56 -2.30 8.63 -5.54
CA TRP A 56 -3.00 7.43 -5.99
C TRP A 56 -3.20 6.41 -4.86
N MET A 57 -2.18 6.17 -4.03
CA MET A 57 -2.25 5.23 -2.92
C MET A 57 -3.35 5.54 -1.89
N ILE A 58 -3.66 6.83 -1.69
CA ILE A 58 -4.68 7.28 -0.72
C ILE A 58 -6.02 7.63 -1.35
N SER A 59 -6.11 7.63 -2.69
CA SER A 59 -7.32 7.99 -3.42
C SER A 59 -8.14 6.76 -3.83
N PRO A 60 -9.48 6.83 -3.79
CA PRO A 60 -10.36 5.79 -4.33
C PRO A 60 -10.05 5.45 -5.80
N ALA A 61 -9.72 4.19 -6.09
CA ALA A 61 -9.52 3.72 -7.46
C ALA A 61 -10.79 3.00 -7.96
N ARG A 62 -11.24 3.33 -9.18
CA ARG A 62 -12.45 2.73 -9.79
C ARG A 62 -12.31 1.21 -9.94
N GLY A 63 -11.16 0.75 -10.45
CA GLY A 63 -10.82 -0.66 -10.58
C GLY A 63 -10.76 -1.45 -9.25
N LEU A 64 -10.77 -0.75 -8.11
CA LEU A 64 -10.79 -1.34 -6.76
C LEU A 64 -12.14 -1.14 -6.05
N GLY A 65 -13.22 -0.92 -6.80
CA GLY A 65 -14.55 -0.68 -6.22
C GLY A 65 -14.61 0.59 -5.38
N ARG A 66 -13.83 1.62 -5.76
CA ARG A 66 -13.68 2.90 -5.03
C ARG A 66 -13.05 2.77 -3.63
N LYS A 67 -12.31 1.69 -3.37
CA LYS A 67 -11.39 1.64 -2.22
C LYS A 67 -10.06 2.29 -2.60
N ALA A 68 -9.39 2.91 -1.64
CA ALA A 68 -8.01 3.37 -1.83
C ALA A 68 -7.04 2.17 -1.71
N PRO A 69 -6.00 2.09 -2.56
CA PRO A 69 -5.00 1.02 -2.51
C PRO A 69 -4.45 0.75 -1.10
N LEU A 70 -4.16 1.81 -0.35
CA LEU A 70 -3.61 1.71 1.01
C LEU A 70 -4.49 0.90 1.98
N TYR A 71 -5.81 0.98 1.84
CA TYR A 71 -6.74 0.27 2.73
C TYR A 71 -6.92 -1.20 2.38
N MET A 72 -6.34 -1.64 1.26
CA MET A 72 -6.43 -3.00 0.73
C MET A 72 -5.19 -3.85 1.05
N LEU A 73 -4.19 -3.29 1.74
CA LEU A 73 -2.89 -3.96 1.96
C LEU A 73 -2.86 -4.92 3.15
N ARG A 74 -4.00 -5.10 3.83
CA ARG A 74 -4.10 -5.92 5.05
C ARG A 74 -4.19 -7.41 4.76
N THR A 75 -4.62 -7.79 3.56
CA THR A 75 -4.82 -9.17 3.17
C THR A 75 -4.13 -9.43 1.85
N ARG A 76 -3.56 -10.64 1.69
CA ARG A 76 -2.86 -11.02 0.45
C ARG A 76 -3.76 -10.91 -0.78
N VAL A 77 -5.04 -11.23 -0.65
CA VAL A 77 -6.02 -11.17 -1.74
C VAL A 77 -6.26 -9.72 -2.19
N GLU A 78 -6.51 -8.82 -1.24
CA GLU A 78 -6.71 -7.40 -1.57
C GLU A 78 -5.42 -6.73 -2.06
N THR A 79 -4.25 -7.07 -1.51
CA THR A 79 -2.94 -6.62 -2.03
C THR A 79 -2.74 -7.06 -3.48
N GLN A 80 -3.04 -8.33 -3.80
CA GLN A 80 -2.92 -8.83 -5.17
C GLN A 80 -3.84 -8.06 -6.12
N ALA A 81 -5.09 -7.76 -5.71
CA ALA A 81 -6.01 -6.98 -6.53
C ALA A 81 -5.48 -5.57 -6.86
N VAL A 82 -4.73 -4.96 -5.93
CA VAL A 82 -4.04 -3.68 -6.18
C VAL A 82 -2.93 -3.84 -7.22
N LEU A 83 -2.08 -4.86 -7.07
CA LEU A 83 -1.00 -5.14 -8.01
C LEU A 83 -1.52 -5.47 -9.41
N ASP A 84 -2.60 -6.25 -9.50
CA ASP A 84 -3.26 -6.57 -10.77
C ASP A 84 -3.82 -5.32 -11.44
N LEU A 85 -4.37 -4.36 -10.67
CA LEU A 85 -4.79 -3.07 -11.21
C LEU A 85 -3.60 -2.27 -11.73
N ILE A 86 -2.49 -2.22 -10.99
CA ILE A 86 -1.26 -1.54 -11.44
C ILE A 86 -0.81 -2.11 -12.78
N GLY A 87 -0.67 -3.44 -12.88
CA GLY A 87 -0.26 -4.08 -14.14
C GLY A 87 -1.23 -3.79 -15.29
N ARG A 88 -2.53 -3.67 -15.03
CA ARG A 88 -3.51 -3.23 -16.04
C ARG A 88 -3.28 -1.78 -16.49
N LEU A 89 -3.02 -0.88 -15.56
CA LEU A 89 -2.77 0.54 -15.85
C LEU A 89 -1.48 0.73 -16.65
N GLU A 90 -0.41 -0.01 -16.33
CA GLU A 90 0.85 -0.02 -17.09
C GLU A 90 0.65 -0.46 -18.54
N ASN A 91 -0.25 -1.42 -18.76
CA ASN A 91 -0.61 -1.90 -20.10
C ASN A 91 -1.66 -1.01 -20.81
N GLY A 92 -1.98 0.17 -20.26
CA GLY A 92 -2.93 1.11 -20.85
C GLY A 92 -4.39 0.66 -20.80
N VAL A 93 -4.73 -0.33 -19.97
CA VAL A 93 -6.10 -0.80 -19.81
C VAL A 93 -6.87 0.16 -18.91
N LEU A 94 -7.86 0.85 -19.47
CA LEU A 94 -8.75 1.73 -18.71
C LEU A 94 -9.54 0.92 -17.65
N ALA A 95 -9.61 1.44 -16.43
CA ALA A 95 -10.26 0.85 -15.27
C ALA A 95 -11.25 1.80 -14.58
#